data_AF-A0A254N4N5-F1
#
_entry.id   AF-A0A254N4N5-F1
#
_cell.length_a   1.000
_cell.length_b   1.000
_cell.length_c   1.000
_cell.angle_alpha   90.00
_cell.angle_beta   90.00
_cell.angle_gamma   90.00
#
_symmetry.space_group_name_H-M   'P 1'
#
loop_
_entity.id
_entity.type
_entity.pdbx_description
1 polymer ?
#
loop_
_entity_poly.entity_id
_entity_poly.type
_entity_poly.pdbx_seq_one_letter_code
_entity_poly.pdbx_strand_id
1 'polypeptide(L)'
;MNASTKPRTVRKLSLPATPSPVSRRDTLRDRLLATVDLLKRRRAAEIDEGFIEDYVALHWMEWHGGSLRLTTTGENVCKHLASMLGRASPQPSH
;
A
#
# COMPACT_ATOMS: atom_id res chain seq x y z
N MET A 1 -42.20 11.63 42.58
CA MET A 1 -41.81 10.21 42.43
C MET A 1 -42.42 9.82 41.09
N ASN A 2 -41.72 9.57 39.97
CA ASN A 2 -40.65 8.59 39.73
C ASN A 2 -39.81 9.11 38.54
N ALA A 3 -38.49 9.26 38.72
CA ALA A 3 -37.57 9.60 37.63
C ALA A 3 -37.21 8.33 36.84
N SER A 4 -37.61 8.27 35.57
CA SER A 4 -37.32 7.13 34.69
C SER A 4 -35.99 7.35 33.97
N THR A 5 -34.95 6.69 34.47
CA THR A 5 -33.62 6.58 33.87
C THR A 5 -33.63 5.51 32.78
N LYS A 6 -33.08 5.81 31.58
CA LYS A 6 -32.31 4.94 30.64
C LYS A 6 -32.30 5.53 29.22
N PRO A 7 -31.31 5.22 28.35
CA PRO A 7 -29.88 5.09 28.59
C PRO A 7 -29.08 6.02 27.64
N ARG A 8 -27.91 6.46 28.11
CA ARG A 8 -26.89 7.14 27.31
C ARG A 8 -26.39 6.17 26.24
N THR A 9 -26.88 6.30 25.01
CA THR A 9 -26.28 5.64 23.84
C THR A 9 -24.86 6.19 23.69
N VAL A 10 -23.90 5.37 24.11
CA VAL A 10 -22.53 5.46 23.65
C VAL A 10 -22.56 5.26 22.14
N ARG A 11 -22.60 6.36 21.38
CA ARG A 11 -22.18 6.33 19.98
C ARG A 11 -20.73 5.88 20.00
N LYS A 12 -20.56 4.59 19.70
CA LYS A 12 -19.31 3.93 19.37
C LYS A 12 -18.48 4.93 18.56
N LEU A 13 -17.44 5.48 19.18
CA LEU A 13 -16.40 6.19 18.45
C LEU A 13 -15.78 5.13 17.55
N SER A 14 -16.30 5.03 16.33
CA SER A 14 -15.58 4.40 15.22
C SER A 14 -14.35 5.26 14.99
N LEU A 15 -13.30 4.99 15.76
CA LEU A 15 -11.97 5.48 15.46
C LEU A 15 -11.69 5.12 14.00
N PRO A 16 -11.31 6.08 13.13
CA PRO A 16 -10.66 5.67 11.90
C PRO A 16 -9.40 4.95 12.36
N ALA A 17 -9.33 3.65 12.09
CA ALA A 17 -8.10 2.90 12.26
C ALA A 17 -7.07 3.58 11.35
N THR A 18 -6.30 4.52 11.89
CA THR A 18 -5.07 4.98 11.26
C THR A 18 -4.28 3.71 11.03
N PRO A 19 -4.07 3.28 9.77
CA PRO A 19 -3.31 2.09 9.52
C PRO A 19 -1.95 2.33 10.16
N SER A 20 -1.56 1.44 11.06
CA SER A 20 -0.23 1.48 11.65
C SER A 20 0.79 1.51 10.50
N PRO A 21 1.94 2.20 10.65
CA PRO A 21 2.88 2.44 9.55
C PRO A 21 3.39 1.14 8.89
N VAL A 22 3.30 0.03 9.61
CA VAL A 22 3.54 -1.32 9.09
C VAL A 22 2.51 -1.76 8.06
N SER A 23 1.21 -1.51 8.28
CA SER A 23 0.13 -1.87 7.35
C SER A 23 0.14 -1.00 6.09
N ARG A 24 0.52 0.28 6.20
CA ARG A 24 0.68 1.17 5.04
C ARG A 24 1.77 0.65 4.11
N ARG A 25 2.94 0.29 4.64
CA ARG A 25 4.05 -0.28 3.84
C ARG A 25 3.67 -1.60 3.18
N ASP A 26 2.92 -2.45 3.87
CA ASP A 26 2.46 -3.72 3.29
C ASP A 26 1.51 -3.49 2.11
N THR A 27 0.58 -2.55 2.26
CA THR A 27 -0.31 -2.10 1.17
C THR A 27 0.48 -1.52 -0.02
N LEU A 28 1.50 -0.71 0.26
CA LEU A 28 2.40 -0.17 -0.77
C LEU A 28 3.15 -1.29 -1.50
N ARG A 29 3.62 -2.33 -0.78
CA ARG A 29 4.28 -3.49 -1.42
C ARG A 29 3.32 -4.28 -2.30
N ASP A 30 2.12 -4.58 -1.81
CA ASP A 30 1.08 -5.27 -2.57
C ASP A 30 0.77 -4.54 -3.88
N ARG A 31 0.61 -3.21 -3.81
CA ARG A 31 0.30 -2.37 -4.97
C ARG A 31 1.52 -2.05 -5.83
N LEU A 32 2.75 -2.23 -5.35
CA LEU A 32 3.95 -1.82 -6.07
C LEU A 32 4.08 -2.52 -7.43
N LEU A 33 3.82 -3.82 -7.50
CA LEU A 33 3.92 -4.59 -8.75
C LEU A 33 2.94 -4.08 -9.82
N ALA A 34 1.69 -3.83 -9.43
CA ALA A 34 0.70 -3.24 -10.31
C ALA A 34 1.08 -1.82 -10.73
N THR A 35 1.59 -1.02 -9.80
CA THR A 35 2.06 0.35 -10.05
C THR A 35 3.20 0.37 -11.07
N VAL A 36 4.15 -0.57 -10.96
CA VAL A 36 5.26 -0.72 -11.92
C VAL A 36 4.76 -1.12 -13.31
N ASP A 37 3.75 -1.98 -13.41
CA ASP A 37 3.12 -2.32 -14.70
C ASP A 37 2.45 -1.08 -15.34
N LEU A 38 1.73 -0.27 -14.55
CA LEU A 38 1.17 1.00 -15.00
C LEU A 38 2.25 1.96 -15.51
N LEU A 39 3.37 2.10 -14.78
CA LEU A 39 4.52 2.91 -15.23
C LEU A 39 5.08 2.43 -16.57
N LYS A 40 5.25 1.11 -16.75
CA LYS A 40 5.71 0.52 -18.02
C LYS A 40 4.77 0.82 -19.19
N ARG A 41 3.46 0.89 -18.92
CA ARG A 41 2.42 1.25 -19.91
C ARG A 41 2.27 2.76 -20.12
N ARG A 42 3.11 3.60 -19.50
CA ARG A 42 2.98 5.06 -19.47
C ARG A 42 1.67 5.56 -18.86
N ARG A 43 1.05 4.78 -17.99
CA ARG A 43 -0.21 5.12 -17.30
C ARG A 43 0.03 5.54 -15.86
N ALA A 44 1.08 6.35 -15.63
CA ALA A 44 1.40 6.86 -14.30
C ALA A 44 0.25 7.69 -13.70
N ALA A 45 -0.56 8.33 -14.55
CA ALA A 45 -1.73 9.10 -14.16
C ALA A 45 -2.88 8.25 -13.54
N GLU A 46 -2.85 6.93 -13.67
CA GLU A 46 -3.82 6.04 -12.99
C GLU A 46 -3.39 5.69 -11.57
N ILE A 47 -2.17 6.06 -11.17
CA ILE A 47 -1.65 5.84 -9.83
C ILE A 47 -2.12 7.02 -8.98
N ASP A 48 -2.75 6.70 -7.85
CA ASP A 48 -3.18 7.70 -6.88
C ASP A 48 -1.97 8.49 -6.35
N GLU A 49 -2.10 9.82 -6.32
CA GLU A 49 -1.01 10.74 -5.97
C GLU A 49 -0.46 10.45 -4.56
N GLY A 50 -1.31 10.06 -3.61
CA GLY A 50 -0.86 9.71 -2.26
C GLY A 50 0.03 8.47 -2.24
N PHE A 51 -0.19 7.51 -3.14
CA PHE A 51 0.71 6.36 -3.32
C PHE A 51 2.02 6.78 -3.97
N ILE A 52 1.99 7.67 -4.96
CA ILE A 52 3.21 8.19 -5.60
C ILE A 52 4.10 8.88 -4.56
N GLU A 53 3.53 9.76 -3.73
CA GLU A 53 4.26 10.45 -2.67
C GLU A 53 4.87 9.46 -1.67
N ASP A 54 4.10 8.45 -1.23
CA ASP A 54 4.59 7.37 -0.36
C ASP A 54 5.75 6.59 -1.02
N TYR A 55 5.66 6.25 -2.32
CA TYR A 55 6.72 5.54 -3.03
C TYR A 55 7.99 6.38 -3.20
N VAL A 56 7.83 7.68 -3.44
CA VAL A 56 8.95 8.63 -3.53
C VAL A 56 9.61 8.81 -2.16
N ALA A 57 8.82 8.96 -1.09
CA ALA A 57 9.33 9.05 0.28
C ALA A 57 10.09 7.79 0.71
N LEU A 58 9.70 6.61 0.20
CA LEU A 58 10.39 5.34 0.43
C LEU A 58 11.61 5.10 -0.49
N HIS A 59 11.95 6.06 -1.35
CA HIS A 59 13.00 5.92 -2.38
C HIS A 59 12.73 4.78 -3.37
N TRP A 60 11.49 4.30 -3.50
CA TRP A 60 11.14 3.25 -4.48
C TRP A 60 10.91 3.83 -5.87
N MET A 61 10.45 5.08 -5.92
CA MET A 61 10.26 5.83 -7.15
C MET A 61 10.90 7.20 -7.03
N GLU A 62 11.21 7.82 -8.16
CA GLU A 62 11.74 9.18 -8.20
C GLU A 62 11.09 9.97 -9.34
N TRP A 63 10.98 11.28 -9.13
CA TRP A 63 10.60 12.21 -10.18
C TRP A 63 11.83 12.58 -11.00
N HIS A 64 11.82 12.19 -12.28
CA HIS A 64 12.90 12.47 -13.21
C HIS A 64 12.38 13.29 -14.39
N GLY A 65 12.66 14.59 -14.40
CA GLY A 65 12.34 15.49 -15.53
C GLY A 65 10.85 15.53 -15.89
N GLY A 66 9.96 15.42 -14.90
CA GLY A 66 8.50 15.43 -15.10
C GLY A 66 7.86 14.07 -15.36
N SER A 67 8.63 12.98 -15.31
CA SER A 67 8.11 11.61 -15.37
C SER A 67 8.51 10.83 -14.12
N LEU A 68 7.60 10.00 -13.63
CA LEU A 68 7.88 9.10 -12.51
C LEU A 68 8.68 7.89 -13.01
N ARG A 69 9.81 7.61 -12.38
CA ARG A 69 10.70 6.49 -12.72
C ARG A 69 10.87 5.56 -11.52
N LEU A 70 10.97 4.26 -11.81
CA LEU A 70 11.34 3.28 -10.79
C LEU A 70 12.84 3.41 -10.48
N THR A 71 13.18 3.44 -9.20
CA THR A 71 14.58 3.47 -8.75
C THR A 71 15.16 2.06 -8.65
N THR A 72 16.47 1.97 -8.45
CA THR A 72 17.15 0.71 -8.09
C THR A 72 16.54 0.07 -6.84
N THR A 73 16.17 0.86 -5.83
CA THR A 73 15.54 0.34 -4.60
C THR A 73 14.17 -0.27 -4.90
N GLY A 74 13.32 0.43 -5.66
CA GLY A 74 12.00 -0.08 -6.06
C GLY A 74 12.09 -1.35 -6.90
N GLU A 75 13.09 -1.45 -7.78
CA GLU A 75 13.35 -2.66 -8.56
C GLU A 75 13.75 -3.84 -7.68
N ASN A 76 14.62 -3.63 -6.68
CA ASN A 76 14.99 -4.67 -5.72
C ASN A 76 13.79 -5.15 -4.89
N VAL A 77 12.91 -4.24 -4.46
CA VAL A 77 11.67 -4.59 -3.76
C VAL A 77 10.74 -5.40 -4.66
N CYS A 78 10.56 -4.98 -5.92
CA CYS A 78 9.78 -5.71 -6.92
C CYS A 78 10.32 -7.15 -7.13
N LYS A 79 11.63 -7.30 -7.30
CA LYS A 79 12.30 -8.62 -7.38
C LYS A 79 12.08 -9.46 -6.13
N HIS A 80 12.18 -8.84 -4.95
CA HIS A 80 11.95 -9.52 -3.67
C HIS A 80 10.49 -9.98 -3.52
N LEU A 81 9.52 -9.15 -3.90
CA LEU A 81 8.09 -9.50 -3.89
C LEU A 81 7.78 -10.62 -4.88
N ALA A 82 8.28 -10.53 -6.11
CA ALA A 82 8.13 -11.59 -7.11
C ALA A 82 8.75 -12.92 -6.63
N SER A 83 9.89 -12.87 -5.94
CA SER A 83 10.52 -14.05 -5.36
C SER A 83 9.68 -14.65 -4.22
N MET A 84 9.09 -13.82 -3.36
CA MET A 84 8.20 -14.29 -2.28
C MET A 84 6.91 -14.91 -2.84
N LEU A 85 6.30 -14.30 -3.86
CA LEU A 85 5.12 -14.84 -4.54
C LEU A 85 5.43 -16.17 -5.24
N GLY A 86 6.60 -16.30 -5.87
CA GLY A 86 7.06 -17.55 -6.47
C GLY A 86 7.35 -18.66 -5.44
N ARG A 87 7.81 -18.29 -4.23
CA ARG A 87 8.02 -19.23 -3.11
C ARG A 87 6.74 -19.62 -2.39
N ALA A 88 5.69 -18.82 -2.49
CA ALA A 88 4.38 -19.13 -1.91
C ALA A 88 3.59 -20.19 -2.72
N SER A 89 4.15 -20.69 -3.84
CA SER A 89 3.61 -21.86 -4.52
C SER A 89 3.90 -23.11 -3.66
N PRO A 90 2.88 -23.88 -3.25
CA PRO A 90 3.07 -25.03 -2.39
C PRO A 90 3.86 -26.12 -3.14
N GLN A 91 4.88 -26.66 -2.47
CA GLN A 91 5.57 -27.87 -2.86
C GLN A 91 4.56 -28.98 -3.22
N PRO A 92 4.60 -29.60 -4.42
CA PRO A 92 3.91 -30.84 -4.64
C PRO A 92 4.66 -31.93 -3.88
N SER A 93 4.06 -32.40 -2.79
CA SER A 93 4.48 -33.60 -2.07
C SER A 93 4.28 -34.81 -2.99
N HIS A 94 5.34 -35.57 -3.25
CA HIS A 94 5.28 -36.88 -3.89
C HIS A 94 6.14 -37.87 -3.11
#